data_AF-A0A9E3Z668-F1
#
_entry.id   AF-A0A9E3Z668-F1
#
_cell.length_a   1.000
_cell.length_b   1.000
_cell.length_c   1.000
_cell.angle_alpha   90.00
_cell.angle_beta   90.00
_cell.angle_gamma   90.00
#
_symmetry.space_group_name_H-M   'P 1'
#
loop_
_entity.id
_entity.type
_entity.pdbx_description
1 polymer ?
#
loop_
_entity_poly.entity_id
_entity_poly.type
_entity_poly.pdbx_seq_one_letter_code
_entity_poly.pdbx_strand_id
1 'polypeptide(L)'
;MPERPDRRVRVRETFGIDSDLEVLGFGARTDYVPEIDTTYQFDKATTLAILAGFMHNRRVMIQGYHGTGKSTHIEQVAAHLNWPCVRVNLDSHISRIDLIGKDAIVLKEGKQVTEYREGILPWSLQRPVALVFDEYDAGRPDVMFVIQ
;
A
#
# COMPACT_ATOMS: atom_id res chain seq x y z
N MET A 1 9.80 11.28 0.72
CA MET A 1 8.36 11.18 0.41
C MET A 1 7.66 12.42 0.95
N PRO A 2 6.58 12.92 0.33
CA PRO A 2 5.79 14.00 0.89
C PRO A 2 5.23 13.60 2.26
N GLU A 3 5.16 14.52 3.23
CA GLU A 3 4.81 14.19 4.62
C GLU A 3 3.30 14.02 4.88
N ARG A 4 2.46 14.74 4.13
CA ARG A 4 1.00 14.74 4.27
C ARG A 4 0.32 14.99 2.93
N PRO A 5 -0.87 14.41 2.68
CA PRO A 5 -1.60 14.66 1.46
C PRO A 5 -2.16 16.08 1.45
N ASP A 6 -2.03 16.77 0.32
CA ASP A 6 -2.23 18.21 0.15
C ASP A 6 -3.13 18.57 -1.04
N ARG A 7 -3.50 17.58 -1.87
CA ARG A 7 -4.34 17.75 -3.05
C ARG A 7 -5.73 17.21 -2.79
N ARG A 8 -6.77 18.02 -3.03
CA ARG A 8 -8.15 17.54 -3.03
C ARG A 8 -8.47 16.85 -4.36
N VAL A 9 -9.17 15.73 -4.28
CA VAL A 9 -9.56 14.89 -5.42
C VAL A 9 -11.06 14.67 -5.34
N ARG A 10 -11.79 15.06 -6.39
CA ARG A 10 -13.24 14.84 -6.50
C ARG A 10 -13.51 13.43 -6.98
N VAL A 11 -14.30 12.68 -6.20
CA VAL A 11 -14.57 11.27 -6.49
C VAL A 11 -15.32 11.09 -7.81
N ARG A 12 -16.32 11.95 -8.05
CA ARG A 12 -17.10 11.98 -9.30
C ARG A 12 -16.24 12.14 -10.54
N GLU A 13 -15.32 13.10 -10.53
CA GLU A 13 -14.49 13.45 -11.67
C GLU A 13 -13.38 12.42 -11.90
N THR A 14 -12.83 11.86 -10.82
CA THR A 14 -11.64 11.00 -10.90
C THR A 14 -11.98 9.53 -11.12
N PHE A 15 -13.04 9.03 -10.47
CA PHE A 15 -13.40 7.61 -10.50
C PHE A 15 -14.69 7.33 -11.28
N GLY A 16 -15.35 8.36 -11.81
CA GLY A 16 -16.64 8.22 -12.51
C GLY A 16 -17.80 7.77 -11.60
N ILE A 17 -17.65 7.91 -10.29
CA ILE A 17 -18.64 7.46 -9.30
C ILE A 17 -19.53 8.65 -8.90
N ASP A 18 -20.84 8.53 -9.09
CA ASP A 18 -21.81 9.52 -8.62
C ASP A 18 -21.79 9.64 -7.09
N SER A 19 -21.01 10.62 -6.61
CA SER A 19 -20.75 10.95 -5.20
C SER A 19 -20.16 12.35 -5.09
N ASP A 20 -20.61 13.13 -4.11
CA ASP A 20 -20.07 14.47 -3.82
C ASP A 20 -18.87 14.45 -2.86
N LEU A 21 -18.30 13.26 -2.61
CA LEU A 21 -17.12 13.11 -1.77
C LEU A 21 -15.89 13.78 -2.41
N GLU A 22 -15.16 14.52 -1.59
CA GLU A 22 -13.79 14.96 -1.87
C GLU A 22 -12.84 14.22 -0.93
N VAL A 23 -11.77 13.67 -1.50
CA VAL A 23 -10.74 12.93 -0.77
C VAL A 23 -9.39 13.62 -0.91
N LEU A 24 -8.45 13.29 -0.03
CA LEU A 24 -7.09 13.81 -0.12
C LEU A 24 -6.20 12.84 -0.91
N GLY A 25 -5.30 13.42 -1.69
CA GLY A 25 -4.19 12.78 -2.38
C GLY A 25 -2.94 13.64 -2.29
N PHE A 26 -1.84 13.20 -2.89
CA PHE A 26 -0.61 13.97 -2.93
C PHE A 26 -0.48 14.78 -4.23
N GLY A 27 0.09 15.97 -4.14
CA GLY A 27 0.49 16.76 -5.30
C GLY A 27 1.77 16.24 -5.95
N ALA A 28 2.79 15.90 -5.13
CA ALA A 28 4.08 15.44 -5.60
C ALA A 28 4.09 13.92 -5.82
N ARG A 29 4.44 13.48 -7.05
CA ARG A 29 4.60 12.06 -7.38
C ARG A 29 5.92 11.51 -6.84
N THR A 30 5.94 10.22 -6.51
CA THR A 30 7.14 9.48 -6.10
C THR A 30 7.25 8.17 -6.87
N ASP A 31 8.41 7.53 -6.81
CA ASP A 31 8.67 6.22 -7.45
C ASP A 31 7.78 5.09 -6.91
N TYR A 32 7.15 5.30 -5.75
CA TYR A 32 6.25 4.33 -5.12
C TYR A 32 4.78 4.55 -5.50
N VAL A 33 4.46 5.56 -6.32
CA VAL A 33 3.10 5.75 -6.84
C VAL A 33 2.90 4.83 -8.03
N PRO A 34 1.90 3.93 -8.02
CA PRO A 34 1.64 3.05 -9.15
C PRO A 34 1.30 3.83 -10.44
N GLU A 35 1.51 3.18 -11.58
CA GLU A 35 1.09 3.77 -12.86
C GLU A 35 -0.43 3.79 -13.01
N ILE A 36 -0.92 4.86 -13.65
CA ILE A 36 -2.33 5.01 -13.97
C ILE A 36 -2.65 4.17 -15.20
N ASP A 37 -3.64 3.28 -15.07
CA ASP A 37 -4.30 2.64 -16.21
C ASP A 37 -5.58 3.42 -16.54
N THR A 38 -5.54 4.17 -17.63
CA THR A 38 -6.68 5.00 -18.09
C THR A 38 -7.86 4.18 -18.59
N THR A 39 -7.69 2.87 -18.79
CA THR A 39 -8.75 1.95 -19.24
C THR A 39 -9.44 1.23 -18.09
N TYR A 40 -8.95 1.42 -16.86
CA TYR A 40 -9.46 0.75 -15.67
C TYR A 40 -10.91 1.17 -15.37
N GLN A 41 -11.74 0.19 -15.03
CA GLN A 41 -13.14 0.42 -14.64
C GLN A 41 -13.30 0.21 -13.14
N PHE A 42 -13.68 1.29 -12.44
CA PHE A 42 -13.85 1.26 -11.00
C PHE A 42 -15.22 0.72 -10.59
N ASP A 43 -15.24 -0.40 -9.87
CA ASP A 43 -16.39 -0.80 -9.04
C ASP A 43 -16.66 0.23 -7.94
N LYS A 44 -17.91 0.69 -7.84
CA LYS A 44 -18.33 1.77 -6.92
C LYS A 44 -18.13 1.40 -5.46
N ALA A 45 -18.63 0.23 -5.05
CA ALA A 45 -18.63 -0.16 -3.64
C ALA A 45 -17.20 -0.35 -3.12
N THR A 46 -16.37 -1.06 -3.88
CA THR A 46 -14.96 -1.32 -3.56
C THR A 46 -14.16 -0.02 -3.51
N THR A 47 -14.36 0.87 -4.48
CA THR A 47 -13.66 2.16 -4.52
C THR A 47 -13.99 3.00 -3.29
N LEU A 48 -15.28 3.13 -2.93
CA LEU A 48 -15.68 3.91 -1.75
C LEU A 48 -15.12 3.34 -0.44
N ALA A 49 -15.03 2.00 -0.32
CA ALA A 49 -14.40 1.36 0.82
C ALA A 49 -12.89 1.67 0.92
N ILE A 50 -12.17 1.60 -0.21
CA ILE A 50 -10.75 1.93 -0.28
C ILE A 50 -10.53 3.41 0.06
N LEU A 51 -11.33 4.31 -0.51
CA LEU A 51 -11.25 5.75 -0.25
C LEU A 51 -11.48 6.08 1.23
N ALA A 52 -12.42 5.41 1.89
CA ALA A 52 -12.61 5.54 3.33
C ALA A 52 -11.37 5.08 4.13
N GLY A 53 -10.67 4.05 3.63
CA GLY A 53 -9.37 3.61 4.14
C GLY A 53 -8.32 4.73 4.12
N PHE A 54 -8.10 5.33 2.95
CA PHE A 54 -7.15 6.43 2.76
C PHE A 54 -7.49 7.67 3.60
N MET A 55 -8.76 8.07 3.62
CA MET A 55 -9.18 9.30 4.33
C MET A 55 -9.12 9.18 5.85
N HIS A 56 -9.42 8.00 6.38
CA HIS A 56 -9.60 7.81 7.83
C HIS A 56 -8.54 6.90 8.45
N ASN A 57 -7.48 6.58 7.71
CA ASN A 57 -6.44 5.64 8.11
C ASN A 57 -7.04 4.33 8.66
N ARG A 58 -8.06 3.80 7.97
CA ARG A 58 -8.74 2.56 8.36
C ARG A 58 -8.12 1.38 7.61
N ARG A 59 -7.92 0.27 8.32
CA ARG A 59 -7.59 -1.01 7.70
C ARG A 59 -8.79 -1.46 6.85
N VAL A 60 -8.56 -1.71 5.57
CA VAL A 60 -9.59 -2.17 4.62
C VAL A 60 -9.23 -3.59 4.17
N MET A 61 -10.19 -4.51 4.28
CA MET A 61 -10.07 -5.86 3.77
C MET A 61 -10.97 -6.00 2.54
N ILE A 62 -10.39 -6.43 1.43
CA ILE A 62 -11.10 -6.67 0.17
C ILE A 62 -11.07 -8.17 -0.11
N GLN A 63 -12.25 -8.77 -0.23
CA GLN A 63 -12.40 -10.19 -0.50
C GLN A 63 -13.13 -10.42 -1.82
N GLY A 64 -12.74 -11.47 -2.53
CA GLY A 64 -13.32 -11.86 -3.81
C GLY A 64 -12.50 -12.97 -4.45
N TYR A 65 -13.04 -13.61 -5.49
CA TYR A 65 -12.36 -14.70 -6.20
C TYR A 65 -11.00 -14.28 -6.79
N HIS A 66 -10.14 -15.25 -7.06
CA HIS A 66 -8.85 -14.99 -7.71
C HIS A 66 -9.08 -14.43 -9.12
N GLY A 67 -8.20 -13.52 -9.56
CA GLY A 67 -8.29 -12.91 -10.89
C GLY A 67 -9.34 -11.81 -11.06
N THR A 68 -10.07 -11.40 -10.01
CA THR A 68 -11.07 -10.31 -10.11
C THR A 68 -10.47 -8.90 -9.96
N GLY A 69 -9.13 -8.76 -10.04
CA GLY A 69 -8.46 -7.46 -10.03
C GLY A 69 -8.40 -6.73 -8.68
N LYS A 70 -8.56 -7.43 -7.54
CA LYS A 70 -8.56 -6.83 -6.19
C LYS A 70 -7.35 -5.94 -5.91
N SER A 71 -6.15 -6.46 -6.11
CA SER A 71 -4.89 -5.76 -5.85
C SER A 71 -4.71 -4.58 -6.80
N THR A 72 -5.02 -4.80 -8.09
CA THR A 72 -5.02 -3.75 -9.12
C THR A 72 -6.02 -2.64 -8.78
N HIS A 73 -7.16 -2.96 -8.17
CA HIS A 73 -8.14 -1.96 -7.75
C HIS A 73 -7.55 -1.01 -6.72
N ILE A 74 -6.86 -1.54 -5.71
CA ILE A 74 -6.17 -0.72 -4.70
C ILE A 74 -5.07 0.12 -5.35
N GLU A 75 -4.25 -0.49 -6.22
CA GLU A 75 -3.17 0.21 -6.93
C GLU A 75 -3.72 1.34 -7.80
N GLN A 76 -4.83 1.13 -8.52
CA GLN A 76 -5.44 2.16 -9.37
C GLN A 76 -6.08 3.28 -8.56
N VAL A 77 -6.70 2.98 -7.41
CA VAL A 77 -7.15 4.05 -6.49
C VAL A 77 -5.95 4.85 -5.98
N ALA A 78 -4.88 4.18 -5.54
CA ALA A 78 -3.66 4.85 -5.07
C ALA A 78 -3.02 5.72 -6.17
N ALA A 79 -2.93 5.21 -7.40
CA ALA A 79 -2.38 5.92 -8.56
C ALA A 79 -3.13 7.24 -8.83
N HIS A 80 -4.47 7.21 -8.80
CA HIS A 80 -5.29 8.40 -9.05
C HIS A 80 -5.28 9.40 -7.88
N LEU A 81 -5.07 8.92 -6.65
CA LEU A 81 -4.77 9.77 -5.50
C LEU A 81 -3.32 10.26 -5.48
N ASN A 82 -2.47 9.76 -6.38
CA ASN A 82 -1.02 9.95 -6.38
C ASN A 82 -0.39 9.53 -5.03
N TRP A 83 -0.94 8.49 -4.42
CA TRP A 83 -0.56 8.01 -3.10
C TRP A 83 0.50 6.90 -3.23
N PRO A 84 1.65 7.01 -2.54
CA PRO A 84 2.66 5.94 -2.51
C PRO A 84 2.04 4.62 -2.06
N CYS A 85 2.19 3.53 -2.81
CA CYS A 85 1.58 2.25 -2.53
C CYS A 85 2.62 1.14 -2.64
N VAL A 86 2.78 0.35 -1.58
CA VAL A 86 3.67 -0.80 -1.55
C VAL A 86 2.86 -2.05 -1.31
N ARG A 87 3.06 -3.04 -2.18
CA ARG A 87 2.41 -4.35 -2.10
C ARG A 87 3.38 -5.41 -1.60
N VAL A 88 2.93 -6.23 -0.66
CA VAL A 88 3.63 -7.38 -0.12
C VAL A 88 2.75 -8.60 -0.37
N ASN A 89 3.25 -9.55 -1.17
CA ASN A 89 2.54 -10.81 -1.38
C ASN A 89 2.80 -11.76 -0.21
N LEU A 90 1.74 -12.28 0.41
CA LEU A 90 1.84 -13.19 1.55
C LEU A 90 1.89 -14.65 1.08
N ASP A 91 2.98 -15.01 0.41
CA ASP A 91 3.23 -16.38 -0.06
C ASP A 91 4.25 -17.16 0.83
N SER A 92 4.70 -18.32 0.38
CA SER A 92 5.63 -19.16 1.15
C SER A 92 7.03 -18.57 1.31
N HIS A 93 7.42 -17.56 0.51
CA HIS A 93 8.74 -16.94 0.56
C HIS A 93 8.81 -15.80 1.57
N ILE A 94 7.70 -15.14 1.91
CA ILE A 94 7.72 -14.04 2.88
C ILE A 94 8.01 -14.59 4.29
N SER A 95 8.94 -13.95 4.99
CA SER A 95 9.28 -14.30 6.36
C SER A 95 9.04 -13.13 7.32
N ARG A 96 9.04 -13.44 8.63
CA ARG A 96 9.00 -12.41 9.68
C ARG A 96 10.16 -11.41 9.58
N ILE A 97 11.31 -11.85 9.07
CA ILE A 97 12.49 -11.01 8.88
C ILE A 97 12.24 -9.97 7.78
N ASP A 98 11.53 -10.32 6.70
CA ASP A 98 11.21 -9.37 5.63
C ASP A 98 10.21 -8.32 6.09
N LEU A 99 9.30 -8.70 7.00
CA LEU A 99 8.34 -7.78 7.60
C LEU A 99 8.96 -6.85 8.64
N ILE A 100 9.71 -7.39 9.61
CA ILE A 100 10.24 -6.61 10.73
C ILE A 100 11.62 -6.05 10.45
N GLY A 101 12.52 -6.86 9.89
CA GLY A 101 13.93 -6.54 9.69
C GLY A 101 14.85 -7.51 10.41
N LYS A 102 16.16 -7.33 10.20
CA LYS A 102 17.22 -8.09 10.87
C LYS A 102 18.49 -7.27 10.99
N ASP A 103 19.33 -7.62 11.96
CA ASP A 103 20.72 -7.21 11.95
C ASP A 103 21.46 -7.89 10.79
N ALA A 104 22.18 -7.09 10.01
CA ALA A 104 23.00 -7.55 8.91
C ALA A 104 24.43 -7.04 9.05
N ILE A 105 25.40 -7.90 8.75
CA ILE A 105 26.80 -7.48 8.67
C ILE A 105 27.02 -6.86 7.30
N VAL A 106 27.45 -5.60 7.29
CA VAL A 106 27.82 -4.87 6.08
C VAL A 106 29.26 -4.41 6.18
N LEU A 107 29.94 -4.35 5.03
CA LEU A 107 31.28 -3.78 4.95
C LEU A 107 31.14 -2.27 4.73
N LYS A 108 31.59 -1.48 5.70
CA LYS A 108 31.75 -0.02 5.58
C LYS A 108 33.22 0.31 5.76
N GLU A 109 33.83 0.92 4.74
CA GLU A 109 35.26 1.29 4.74
C GLU A 109 36.20 0.12 5.08
N GLY A 110 35.87 -1.08 4.58
CA GLY A 110 36.65 -2.30 4.82
C GLY A 110 36.48 -2.92 6.22
N LYS A 111 35.65 -2.34 7.10
CA LYS A 111 35.33 -2.89 8.43
C LYS A 111 33.98 -3.59 8.42
N GLN A 112 33.89 -4.72 9.11
CA GLN A 112 32.62 -5.40 9.37
C GLN A 112 31.85 -4.63 10.44
N VAL A 113 30.71 -4.07 10.07
CA VAL A 113 29.81 -3.34 10.98
C VAL A 113 28.45 -4.02 10.96
N THR A 114 27.88 -4.23 12.14
CA THR A 114 26.50 -4.71 12.27
C THR A 114 25.55 -3.52 12.12
N GLU A 115 24.66 -3.59 11.16
CA GLU A 115 23.64 -2.58 10.89
C GLU A 115 22.27 -3.23 10.82
N TYR A 116 21.29 -2.62 11.50
CA TYR A 116 19.91 -3.06 11.42
C TYR A 116 19.34 -2.72 10.04
N ARG A 117 18.94 -3.73 9.29
CA ARG A 117 18.19 -3.57 8.05
C ARG A 117 16.70 -3.67 8.36
N GLU A 118 16.03 -2.54 8.18
CA GLU A 118 14.61 -2.36 8.40
C GLU A 118 13.77 -3.24 7.44
N GLY A 119 12.76 -3.92 7.99
CA GLY A 119 11.76 -4.62 7.19
C GLY A 119 10.66 -3.69 6.68
N ILE A 120 9.71 -4.23 5.91
CA ILE A 120 8.71 -3.38 5.26
C ILE A 120 7.70 -2.75 6.22
N LEU A 121 7.40 -3.39 7.37
CA LEU A 121 6.48 -2.85 8.37
C LEU A 121 7.04 -1.59 9.03
N PRO A 122 8.22 -1.59 9.68
CA PRO A 122 8.73 -0.37 10.28
C PRO A 122 9.00 0.73 9.25
N TRP A 123 9.45 0.35 8.04
CA TRP A 123 9.66 1.30 6.95
C TRP A 123 8.37 2.01 6.53
N SER A 124 7.27 1.26 6.38
CA SER A 124 5.98 1.81 5.98
C SER A 124 5.32 2.61 7.09
N LEU A 125 5.46 2.21 8.36
CA LEU A 125 4.89 2.94 9.51
C LEU A 125 5.46 4.36 9.68
N GLN A 126 6.68 4.60 9.19
CA GLN A 126 7.35 5.90 9.24
C GLN A 126 7.06 6.79 8.02
N ARG A 127 6.29 6.31 7.06
CA ARG A 127 6.08 6.97 5.77
C ARG A 127 4.59 7.00 5.43
N PRO A 128 4.08 8.05 4.77
CA PRO A 128 2.68 8.09 4.39
C PRO A 128 2.46 7.27 3.11
N VAL A 129 2.51 5.95 3.26
CA VAL A 129 2.39 4.95 2.20
C VAL A 129 1.22 4.02 2.50
N ALA A 130 0.50 3.61 1.46
CA ALA A 130 -0.46 2.53 1.56
C ALA A 130 0.30 1.20 1.53
N LEU A 131 0.24 0.42 2.62
CA LEU A 131 0.78 -0.93 2.64
C LEU A 131 -0.33 -1.93 2.32
N VAL A 132 -0.15 -2.69 1.24
CA VAL A 132 -1.11 -3.69 0.76
C VAL A 132 -0.55 -5.07 1.03
N PHE A 133 -1.24 -5.84 1.86
CA PHE A 133 -1.00 -7.27 2.02
C PHE A 133 -1.87 -8.03 1.03
N ASP A 134 -1.24 -8.59 0.00
CA ASP A 134 -1.90 -9.41 -1.01
C ASP A 134 -1.87 -10.89 -0.58
N GLU A 135 -2.84 -11.67 -1.06
CA GLU A 135 -2.99 -13.10 -0.71
C GLU A 135 -3.00 -13.36 0.80
N TYR A 136 -3.73 -12.53 1.55
CA TYR A 136 -3.78 -12.58 3.03
C TYR A 136 -4.13 -13.97 3.60
N ASP A 137 -4.92 -14.75 2.88
CA ASP A 137 -5.30 -16.12 3.22
C ASP A 137 -4.18 -17.16 3.03
N ALA A 138 -3.16 -16.86 2.22
CA ALA A 138 -1.99 -17.71 2.00
C ALA A 138 -0.87 -17.49 3.03
N GLY A 139 -0.98 -16.43 3.85
CA GLY A 139 0.06 -16.04 4.79
C GLY A 139 0.32 -17.09 5.88
N ARG A 140 1.60 -17.41 6.10
CA ARG A 140 2.02 -18.37 7.12
C ARG A 140 1.69 -17.87 8.54
N PRO A 141 1.23 -18.71 9.48
CA PRO A 141 0.80 -18.26 10.81
C PRO A 141 1.81 -17.41 11.58
N ASP A 142 3.11 -17.71 11.47
CA ASP A 142 4.20 -16.96 12.10
C ASP A 142 4.39 -15.55 11.51
N VAL A 143 4.06 -15.36 10.24
CA VAL A 143 4.04 -14.07 9.55
C VAL A 143 2.76 -13.32 9.93
N MET A 144 1.61 -13.99 9.92
CA MET A 144 0.32 -13.38 10.22
C MET A 144 0.25 -12.81 11.63
N PHE A 145 0.86 -13.48 12.61
CA PHE A 145 0.95 -12.98 14.00
C PHE A 145 1.58 -11.59 14.11
N VAL A 146 2.47 -11.24 13.17
CA VAL A 146 3.16 -9.94 13.16
C VAL A 146 2.24 -8.80 12.68
N ILE A 147 1.23 -9.13 11.86
CA ILE A 147 0.36 -8.17 11.19
C ILE A 147 -0.91 -7.86 12.02
N GLN A 148 -1.19 -8.65 13.07
CA GLN A 148 -2.39 -8.51 13.92
C GLN A 148 -2.45 -7.14 14.63
#